data_AF-A0A7S2NKR2-F1
#
_entry.id   AF-A0A7S2NKR2-F1
#
_cell.length_a   1.000
_cell.length_b   1.000
_cell.length_c   1.000
_cell.angle_alpha   90.00
_cell.angle_beta   90.00
_cell.angle_gamma   90.00
#
_symmetry.space_group_name_H-M   'P 1'
#
loop_
_entity.id
_entity.type
_entity.pdbx_description
1 polymer ?
#
loop_
_entity_poly.entity_id
_entity_poly.type
_entity_poly.pdbx_seq_one_letter_code
_entity_poly.pdbx_strand_id
1 'polypeptide(L)'
;VLHDGHHLLGAAYKHKYAHLGGQAAIDPSNLDANETLVYPILELRMAQGDLRFVKLRNPWRQIGESSGSGKAREWEGAWGPNSPEWQNHPGVAKDLGGKPRDGSFWMLFEDFVSGFNKVHICRLLDDAPWNKTSRIKSSWVAATAGGRLGGL
;
A
#
# COMPACT_ATOMS: atom_id res chain seq x y z
N VAL A 1 9.07 1.94 4.80
CA VAL A 1 10.24 1.35 4.12
C VAL A 1 10.57 2.24 2.93
N LEU A 2 11.84 2.58 2.74
CA LEU A 2 12.29 3.41 1.63
C LEU A 2 12.61 2.52 0.44
N HIS A 3 11.91 2.72 -0.68
CA HIS A 3 12.29 2.13 -1.96
C HIS A 3 13.54 2.85 -2.49
N ASP A 4 14.57 2.07 -2.78
CA ASP A 4 15.90 2.53 -3.21
C ASP A 4 16.51 3.64 -2.33
N GLY A 5 16.14 3.69 -1.05
CA GLY A 5 16.64 4.70 -0.11
C GLY A 5 16.08 6.12 -0.29
N HIS A 6 15.31 6.39 -1.34
CA HIS A 6 14.87 7.75 -1.69
C HIS A 6 13.36 7.92 -1.83
N HIS A 7 12.57 6.86 -1.83
CA HIS A 7 11.12 6.98 -2.04
C HIS A 7 10.32 6.26 -0.96
N LEU A 8 9.31 6.94 -0.42
CA LEU A 8 8.25 6.30 0.34
C LEU A 8 7.10 5.98 -0.61
N LEU A 9 6.64 4.73 -0.56
CA LEU A 9 5.56 4.22 -1.38
C LEU A 9 4.37 3.84 -0.50
N GLY A 10 3.18 4.20 -0.93
CA GLY A 10 1.92 3.79 -0.30
C GLY A 10 0.84 3.57 -1.33
N ALA A 11 -0.18 2.79 -0.97
CA ALA A 11 -1.30 2.51 -1.84
C ALA A 11 -2.61 2.55 -1.07
N ALA A 12 -3.66 3.07 -1.71
CA ALA A 12 -5.00 3.11 -1.15
C ALA A 12 -5.84 1.95 -1.68
N TYR A 13 -6.35 1.15 -0.76
CA TYR A 13 -7.34 0.11 -0.99
C TYR A 13 -8.74 0.68 -0.82
N LYS A 14 -9.64 0.37 -1.76
CA LYS A 14 -11.06 0.75 -1.66
C LYS A 14 -11.94 -0.48 -1.79
N HIS A 15 -12.85 -0.64 -0.82
CA HIS A 15 -13.80 -1.73 -0.75
C HIS A 15 -14.57 -1.95 -2.07
N LYS A 16 -14.99 -0.87 -2.74
CA LYS A 16 -15.73 -0.96 -4.01
C LYS A 16 -14.98 -1.69 -5.15
N TYR A 17 -13.67 -1.94 -5.02
CA TYR A 17 -12.88 -2.69 -6.01
C TYR A 17 -12.44 -4.07 -5.49
N ALA A 18 -12.77 -4.44 -4.25
CA ALA A 18 -12.41 -5.71 -3.63
C ALA A 18 -12.87 -6.94 -4.43
N HIS A 19 -13.98 -6.81 -5.16
CA HIS A 19 -14.58 -7.87 -5.97
C HIS A 19 -13.94 -8.06 -7.36
N LEU A 20 -13.02 -7.16 -7.77
CA LEU A 20 -12.36 -7.21 -9.08
C LEU A 20 -11.05 -8.04 -9.05
N GLY A 21 -10.61 -8.47 -7.87
CA GLY A 21 -9.48 -9.39 -7.71
C GLY A 21 -9.92 -10.86 -7.78
N GLY A 22 -8.99 -11.76 -8.15
CA GLY A 22 -9.27 -13.20 -8.24
C GLY A 22 -9.53 -13.87 -6.89
N GLN A 23 -9.05 -13.24 -5.80
CA GLN A 23 -9.30 -13.65 -4.42
C GLN A 23 -9.63 -12.42 -3.56
N ALA A 24 -10.56 -12.57 -2.63
CA ALA A 24 -10.93 -11.51 -1.71
C ALA A 24 -9.74 -11.18 -0.78
N ALA A 25 -9.11 -10.06 -1.08
CA ALA A 25 -8.03 -9.42 -0.33
C ALA A 25 -8.29 -9.34 1.19
N ILE A 26 -9.48 -8.84 1.53
CA ILE A 26 -9.99 -8.61 2.88
C ILE A 26 -11.46 -8.97 2.84
N ASP A 27 -11.93 -9.68 3.87
CA ASP A 27 -13.35 -9.97 4.05
C ASP A 27 -14.19 -8.67 3.92
N PRO A 28 -15.11 -8.59 2.95
CA PRO A 28 -15.98 -7.44 2.75
C PRO A 28 -16.73 -6.99 4.01
N SER A 29 -17.06 -7.93 4.91
CA SER A 29 -17.75 -7.62 6.17
C SER A 29 -16.89 -6.84 7.18
N ASN A 30 -15.56 -6.82 7.00
CA ASN A 30 -14.61 -6.11 7.86
C ASN A 30 -14.27 -4.70 7.38
N LEU A 31 -15.00 -4.19 6.38
CA LEU A 31 -14.78 -2.91 5.74
C LEU A 31 -16.05 -2.06 5.77
N ASP A 32 -15.95 -0.82 6.25
CA ASP A 32 -16.98 0.17 5.99
C ASP A 32 -16.92 0.57 4.51
N ALA A 33 -18.07 0.63 3.84
CA ALA A 33 -18.20 0.94 2.41
C ALA A 33 -17.55 2.29 2.01
N ASN A 34 -17.45 3.23 2.95
CA ASN A 34 -16.85 4.55 2.73
C ASN A 34 -15.40 4.65 3.19
N GLU A 35 -14.86 3.61 3.80
CA GLU A 35 -13.51 3.63 4.33
C GLU A 35 -12.47 3.42 3.23
N THR A 36 -11.39 4.21 3.32
CA THR A 36 -10.21 4.04 2.46
C THR A 36 -9.05 3.62 3.35
N LEU A 37 -8.48 2.45 3.06
CA LEU A 37 -7.34 1.92 3.79
C LEU A 37 -6.05 2.24 3.03
N VAL A 38 -5.08 2.87 3.69
CA VAL A 38 -3.76 3.22 3.11
C VAL A 38 -2.64 2.32 3.63
N TYR A 39 -2.09 1.48 2.75
CA TYR A 39 -1.05 0.51 3.07
C TYR A 39 0.31 1.03 2.57
N PRO A 40 1.39 1.04 3.37
CA PRO A 40 2.72 1.27 2.85
C PRO A 40 3.17 0.08 1.99
N ILE A 41 3.72 0.38 0.81
CA ILE A 41 4.39 -0.60 -0.05
C ILE A 41 5.81 -0.73 0.47
N LEU A 42 6.20 -1.96 0.79
CA LEU A 42 7.51 -2.26 1.37
C LEU A 42 8.50 -2.73 0.31
N GLU A 43 8.03 -3.54 -0.62
CA GLU A 43 8.91 -4.24 -1.54
C GLU A 43 8.19 -4.63 -2.83
N LEU A 44 8.92 -4.67 -3.94
CA LEU A 44 8.50 -5.24 -5.21
C LEU A 44 9.51 -6.34 -5.56
N ARG A 45 9.02 -7.53 -5.91
CA ARG A 45 9.90 -8.66 -6.21
C ARG A 45 9.36 -9.51 -7.35
N MET A 46 10.25 -10.02 -8.20
CA MET A 46 9.93 -11.07 -9.15
C MET A 46 10.29 -12.43 -8.55
N ALA A 47 9.44 -13.43 -8.77
CA ALA A 47 9.67 -14.80 -8.34
C ALA A 47 9.38 -15.76 -9.50
N GLN A 48 10.11 -16.87 -9.57
CA GLN A 48 9.92 -17.90 -10.60
C GLN A 48 9.89 -17.37 -12.05
N GLY A 49 10.66 -16.32 -12.34
CA GLY A 49 10.89 -15.80 -13.69
C GLY A 49 9.98 -14.63 -14.08
N ASP A 50 8.66 -14.78 -13.98
CA ASP A 50 7.69 -13.80 -14.50
C ASP A 50 6.64 -13.33 -13.49
N LEU A 51 6.47 -14.03 -12.37
CA LEU A 51 5.51 -13.64 -11.35
C LEU A 51 6.00 -12.38 -10.61
N ARG A 52 5.16 -11.34 -10.61
CA ARG A 52 5.45 -10.06 -9.97
C ARG A 52 4.68 -9.96 -8.67
N PHE A 53 5.38 -9.58 -7.61
CA PHE A 53 4.83 -9.49 -6.26
C PHE A 53 5.00 -8.11 -5.67
N VAL A 54 4.01 -7.72 -4.87
CA VAL A 54 4.04 -6.51 -4.04
C VAL A 54 3.94 -6.92 -2.59
N LYS A 55 4.87 -6.44 -1.76
CA LYS A 55 4.81 -6.60 -0.30
C LYS A 55 4.21 -5.34 0.32
N LEU A 56 3.15 -5.52 1.11
CA LEU A 56 2.45 -4.44 1.80
C LEU A 56 2.45 -4.71 3.31
N ARG A 57 2.40 -3.65 4.11
CA ARG A 57 2.18 -3.78 5.57
C ARG A 57 0.76 -3.37 5.91
N ASN A 58 0.11 -4.13 6.79
CA ASN A 58 -1.17 -3.77 7.36
C ASN A 58 -0.99 -2.96 8.66
N PRO A 59 -1.14 -1.62 8.64
CA PRO A 59 -1.02 -0.80 9.86
C PRO A 59 -2.19 -0.99 10.84
N TRP A 60 -3.34 -1.52 10.42
CA TRP A 60 -4.53 -1.66 11.29
C TRP A 60 -4.58 -3.00 12.04
N ARG A 61 -3.62 -3.89 11.82
CA ARG A 61 -3.60 -5.24 12.40
C ARG A 61 -3.83 -5.26 13.91
N GLN A 62 -3.22 -4.35 14.66
CA GLN A 62 -3.29 -4.32 16.13
C GLN A 62 -4.52 -3.58 16.68
N ILE A 63 -5.18 -2.75 15.85
CA ILE A 63 -6.24 -1.85 16.33
C ILE A 63 -7.56 -2.61 16.50
N GLY A 64 -7.85 -3.60 15.63
CA GLY A 64 -9.13 -4.33 15.65
C GLY A 64 -9.43 -5.14 16.91
N GLU A 65 -8.40 -5.63 17.60
CA GLU A 65 -8.57 -6.36 18.88
C GLU A 65 -8.82 -5.40 20.06
N SER A 66 -8.27 -4.18 20.00
CA SER A 66 -8.31 -3.21 21.11
C SER A 66 -9.47 -2.22 21.02
N SER A 67 -10.01 -1.95 19.82
CA SER A 67 -11.12 -1.00 19.63
C SER A 67 -12.51 -1.61 19.81
N GLY A 68 -12.62 -2.88 20.21
CA GLY A 68 -13.91 -3.55 20.39
C GLY A 68 -14.72 -3.75 19.09
N SER A 69 -14.11 -3.48 17.93
CA SER A 69 -14.78 -3.44 16.62
C SER A 69 -14.80 -4.78 15.88
N GLY A 70 -14.39 -5.88 16.52
CA GLY A 70 -14.35 -7.20 15.87
C GLY A 70 -13.16 -7.36 14.91
N LYS A 71 -12.93 -8.64 14.56
CA LYS A 71 -11.90 -9.26 13.71
C LYS A 71 -10.86 -8.30 13.11
N ALA A 72 -9.58 -8.51 13.44
CA ALA A 72 -8.47 -7.80 12.83
C ALA A 72 -8.58 -7.87 11.29
N ARG A 73 -8.37 -6.73 10.63
CA ARG A 73 -8.45 -6.58 9.16
C ARG A 73 -7.27 -7.25 8.47
N GLU A 74 -7.00 -8.51 8.78
CA GLU A 74 -5.90 -9.28 8.22
C GLU A 74 -6.19 -9.60 6.75
N TRP A 75 -5.11 -9.73 5.98
CA TRP A 75 -5.20 -10.18 4.59
C TRP A 75 -5.45 -11.69 4.56
N GLU A 76 -6.55 -12.10 3.93
CA GLU A 76 -6.98 -13.50 3.89
C GLU A 76 -6.72 -14.17 2.52
N GLY A 77 -6.31 -13.38 1.52
CA GLY A 77 -5.99 -13.89 0.19
C GLY A 77 -4.63 -14.60 0.10
N ALA A 78 -4.31 -15.07 -1.11
CA ALA A 78 -3.06 -15.70 -1.46
C ALA A 78 -1.86 -14.90 -0.93
N TRP A 79 -0.83 -15.63 -0.50
CA TRP A 79 0.41 -15.09 0.05
C TRP A 79 0.23 -14.23 1.32
N GLY A 80 -0.92 -14.38 1.98
CA GLY A 80 -1.19 -13.92 3.34
C GLY A 80 -0.58 -14.80 4.44
N PRO A 81 -0.73 -14.41 5.73
CA PRO A 81 -0.16 -15.15 6.86
C PRO A 81 -0.65 -16.59 7.02
N ASN A 82 -1.86 -16.90 6.54
CA ASN A 82 -2.51 -18.20 6.69
C ASN A 82 -2.69 -18.94 5.35
N SER A 83 -2.12 -18.41 4.28
CA SER A 83 -2.38 -18.94 2.94
C SER A 83 -1.57 -20.23 2.68
N PRO A 84 -2.17 -21.26 2.04
CA PRO A 84 -1.49 -22.53 1.74
C PRO A 84 -0.40 -22.40 0.66
N GLU A 85 -0.40 -21.32 -0.12
CA GLU A 85 0.55 -21.03 -1.21
C GLU A 85 2.01 -21.09 -0.72
N TRP A 86 2.27 -20.68 0.53
CA TRP A 86 3.60 -20.77 1.14
C TRP A 86 4.17 -22.19 1.18
N GLN A 87 3.30 -23.19 1.31
CA GLN A 87 3.69 -24.61 1.32
C GLN A 87 3.60 -25.22 -0.07
N ASN A 88 2.56 -24.86 -0.85
CA ASN A 88 2.32 -25.41 -2.18
C ASN A 88 3.34 -24.95 -3.23
N HIS A 89 3.94 -23.78 -3.04
CA HIS A 89 4.87 -23.16 -3.99
C HIS A 89 6.20 -22.81 -3.31
N PRO A 90 7.01 -23.80 -2.91
CA PRO A 90 8.25 -23.57 -2.15
C PRO A 90 9.29 -22.75 -2.91
N GLY A 91 9.30 -22.80 -4.25
CA GLY A 91 10.17 -21.97 -5.10
C GLY A 91 9.84 -20.48 -4.96
N VAL A 92 8.57 -20.12 -5.10
CA VAL A 92 8.12 -18.73 -4.87
C VAL A 92 8.35 -18.32 -3.42
N ALA A 93 8.03 -19.20 -2.45
CA ALA A 93 8.25 -18.90 -1.03
C ALA A 93 9.73 -18.61 -0.75
N LYS A 94 10.66 -19.38 -1.33
CA LYS A 94 12.10 -19.12 -1.25
C LYS A 94 12.47 -17.78 -1.87
N ASP A 95 11.99 -17.51 -3.09
CA ASP A 95 12.25 -16.27 -3.81
C ASP A 95 11.73 -15.04 -3.04
N LEU A 96 10.59 -15.14 -2.33
CA LEU A 96 10.01 -14.06 -1.52
C LEU A 96 10.64 -13.90 -0.12
N GLY A 97 11.60 -14.76 0.25
CA GLY A 97 12.22 -14.75 1.57
C GLY A 97 11.36 -15.37 2.68
N GLY A 98 10.38 -16.20 2.31
CA GLY A 98 9.49 -16.91 3.21
C GLY A 98 8.31 -16.10 3.71
N LYS A 99 7.46 -16.77 4.50
CA LYS A 99 6.24 -16.20 5.05
C LYS A 99 6.56 -15.06 6.02
N PRO A 100 6.02 -13.84 5.81
CA PRO A 100 6.24 -12.73 6.73
C PRO A 100 5.65 -12.97 8.12
N ARG A 101 6.24 -12.35 9.15
CA ARG A 101 5.81 -12.47 10.56
C ARG A 101 5.51 -11.13 11.23
N ASP A 102 5.69 -10.03 10.52
CA ASP A 102 5.67 -8.66 11.06
C ASP A 102 4.37 -7.90 10.74
N GLY A 103 3.31 -8.61 10.34
CA GLY A 103 2.06 -8.00 9.87
C GLY A 103 2.14 -7.47 8.44
N SER A 104 3.20 -7.80 7.69
CA SER A 104 3.22 -7.66 6.24
C SER A 104 2.69 -8.91 5.54
N PHE A 105 2.33 -8.74 4.27
CA PHE A 105 1.84 -9.79 3.40
C PHE A 105 2.32 -9.52 1.98
N TRP A 106 2.36 -10.58 1.18
CA TRP A 106 2.65 -10.50 -0.25
C TRP A 106 1.34 -10.68 -1.01
N MET A 107 1.29 -10.17 -2.24
CA MET A 107 0.26 -10.47 -3.23
C MET A 107 0.85 -10.40 -4.63
N LEU A 108 0.15 -10.99 -5.59
CA LEU A 108 0.47 -10.78 -7.00
C LEU A 108 0.21 -9.32 -7.39
N PHE A 109 1.02 -8.80 -8.29
CA PHE A 109 0.87 -7.44 -8.81
C PHE A 109 -0.49 -7.25 -9.52
N GLU A 110 -1.02 -8.31 -10.12
CA GLU A 110 -2.33 -8.33 -10.76
C GLU A 110 -3.45 -8.09 -9.75
N ASP A 111 -3.41 -8.78 -8.60
CA ASP A 111 -4.36 -8.55 -7.51
C ASP A 111 -4.20 -7.15 -6.90
N PHE A 112 -2.96 -6.64 -6.83
CA PHE A 112 -2.69 -5.27 -6.40
C PHE A 112 -3.39 -4.25 -7.30
N VAL A 113 -3.27 -4.38 -8.62
CA VAL A 113 -3.88 -3.45 -9.59
C VAL A 113 -5.42 -3.52 -9.52
N SER A 114 -5.99 -4.69 -9.25
CA SER A 114 -7.44 -4.83 -9.07
C SER A 114 -7.95 -4.21 -7.76
N GLY A 115 -7.25 -4.40 -6.64
CA GLY A 115 -7.71 -3.96 -5.32
C GLY A 115 -7.31 -2.52 -4.93
N PHE A 116 -6.21 -2.01 -5.46
CA PHE A 116 -5.64 -0.71 -5.10
C PHE A 116 -5.77 0.27 -6.25
N ASN A 117 -6.38 1.43 -5.98
CA ASN A 117 -6.75 2.38 -7.03
C ASN A 117 -5.96 3.69 -6.99
N LYS A 118 -5.11 3.88 -5.98
CA LYS A 118 -4.21 5.03 -5.88
C LYS A 118 -2.86 4.56 -5.35
N VAL A 119 -1.80 5.04 -5.99
CA VAL A 119 -0.42 4.90 -5.51
C VAL A 119 0.10 6.28 -5.14
N HIS A 120 0.70 6.38 -3.97
CA HIS A 120 1.36 7.56 -3.44
C HIS A 120 2.86 7.32 -3.46
N ILE A 121 3.59 8.24 -4.10
CA ILE A 121 5.05 8.22 -4.17
C ILE A 121 5.54 9.53 -3.57
N CYS A 122 6.33 9.45 -2.52
CA CYS A 122 6.98 10.60 -1.91
C CYS A 122 8.48 10.43 -2.04
N ARG A 123 9.10 11.31 -2.84
CA ARG A 123 10.56 11.38 -2.92
C ARG A 123 11.10 12.11 -1.70
N LEU A 124 11.95 11.43 -0.95
CA LEU A 124 12.81 12.07 0.03
C LEU A 124 13.98 12.70 -0.70
N LEU A 125 14.11 14.01 -0.53
CA LEU A 125 15.29 14.72 -0.98
C LEU A 125 16.40 14.42 0.04
N ASP A 126 17.47 13.80 -0.43
CA ASP A 126 18.70 13.64 0.30
C ASP A 126 19.44 14.98 0.40
N ASP A 127 20.32 15.13 1.39
CA ASP A 127 21.18 16.32 1.58
C ASP A 127 22.31 16.41 0.53
N ALA A 128 22.14 15.79 -0.63
CA ALA A 128 23.13 15.82 -1.70
C ALA A 128 23.36 17.26 -2.19
N PRO A 129 24.60 17.64 -2.53
CA PRO A 129 24.96 19.03 -2.84
C PRO A 129 24.25 19.60 -4.08
N TRP A 130 23.68 18.76 -4.94
CA TRP A 130 22.87 19.17 -6.09
C TRP A 130 21.37 19.34 -5.79
N ASN A 131 20.87 18.89 -4.63
CA ASN A 131 19.50 19.11 -4.19
C ASN A 131 19.36 20.49 -3.52
N LYS A 132 19.42 21.57 -4.30
CA LYS A 132 19.16 22.91 -3.78
C LYS A 132 17.66 23.14 -3.62
N THR A 133 17.15 23.02 -2.39
CA THR A 133 15.78 23.40 -2.07
C THR A 133 15.72 24.83 -1.55
N SER A 134 14.81 25.64 -2.08
CA SER A 134 14.45 26.94 -1.51
C SER A 134 12.99 26.89 -1.05
N ARG A 135 12.74 27.18 0.22
CA ARG A 135 11.38 27.23 0.76
C ARG A 135 10.86 28.66 0.67
N ILE A 136 9.88 28.89 -0.20
CA ILE A 136 9.16 30.16 -0.28
C ILE A 136 8.00 30.10 0.71
N LYS A 137 7.90 31.10 1.60
CA LYS A 137 6.77 31.28 2.51
C LYS A 137 5.89 32.41 1.97
N SER A 138 4.60 32.16 1.77
CA SER A 138 3.63 33.14 1.27
C SER A 138 2.22 32.84 1.77
N SER A 139 1.31 33.80 1.63
CA SER A 139 -0.11 33.67 1.96
C SER A 139 -1.01 34.37 0.93
N TRP A 140 -2.23 33.85 0.75
CA TRP A 140 -3.28 34.50 -0.03
C TRP A 140 -4.21 35.27 0.91
N VAL A 141 -4.07 36.59 0.95
CA VAL A 141 -4.86 37.51 1.79
C VAL A 141 -5.14 38.79 1.01
N ALA A 142 -6.39 39.28 1.07
CA ALA A 142 -6.82 40.53 0.42
C ALA A 142 -6.24 40.70 -1.01
N ALA A 143 -5.31 41.65 -1.20
CA ALA A 143 -4.69 41.95 -2.48
C ALA A 143 -3.89 40.78 -3.09
N THR A 144 -3.48 39.77 -2.32
CA THR A 144 -2.80 38.58 -2.86
C THR A 144 -3.75 37.41 -3.16
N ALA A 145 -5.04 37.50 -2.83
CA ALA A 145 -6.04 36.46 -3.08
C ALA A 145 -6.72 36.59 -4.46
N GLY A 146 -5.93 36.74 -5.52
CA GLY A 146 -6.42 37.06 -6.88
C GLY A 146 -7.21 35.96 -7.61
N GLY A 147 -7.36 34.77 -7.02
CA GLY A 147 -8.09 33.67 -7.64
C GLY A 147 -7.40 33.06 -8.86
N ARG A 148 -8.10 32.17 -9.57
CA ARG A 148 -7.59 31.47 -10.77
C ARG A 148 -7.75 32.38 -12.00
N LEU A 149 -6.71 32.50 -12.82
CA LEU A 149 -6.80 33.11 -14.15
C LEU A 149 -7.66 32.21 -15.06
N GLY A 150 -8.83 32.71 -15.47
CA GLY A 150 -9.71 32.04 -16.44
C GLY A 150 -11.11 31.62 -15.95
N GLY A 151 -11.67 32.26 -14.92
CA GLY A 151 -13.08 32.10 -14.57
C GLY A 151 -13.98 33.07 -15.33
N LEU A 152 -14.25 32.77 -16.61
CA LEU A 152 -15.48 33.18 -17.32
C LEU A 152 -16.26 31.91 -17.63
#